data_AF-A0A4Y4M600-F1
#
_entry.id   AF-A0A4Y4M600-F1
#
_cell.length_a   1.000
_cell.length_b   1.000
_cell.length_c   1.000
_cell.angle_alpha   90.00
_cell.angle_beta   90.00
_cell.angle_gamma   90.00
#
_symmetry.space_group_name_H-M   'P 1'
#
loop_
_entity.id
_entity.type
_entity.pdbx_description
1 polymer ?
#
loop_
_entity_poly.entity_id
_entity_poly.type
_entity_poly.pdbx_seq_one_letter_code
_entity_poly.pdbx_strand_id
1 'polypeptide(L)'
;MKKLSMFMLTVCSTIVFAQKISDYKYVSIPEKFETFKEDFGLKNFLTKALTGKKYITLPLIKDNWPTDAKNNYCNVVSANILNDKSLFKNKLIIQFKDCNNNTILESKGSSNIKEFEEGLQDALKQALIRVPVSNPVAILPASNNVVQQTSSDNISSASTESATTPEASNYSNGKLDLQKIQLDPNQFILAKSGSSVPFAVFRSTSKNSVFIVKLADGSATIGYFENGNIVIDIPQADGKYAKEVFTAK
;
A
#
# COMPACT_ATOMS: atom_id res chain seq x y z
N MET A 1 -41.83 36.83 32.04
CA MET A 1 -40.77 36.34 32.96
C MET A 1 -39.78 35.47 32.19
N LYS A 2 -38.60 35.19 32.77
CA LYS A 2 -37.56 34.29 32.22
C LYS A 2 -38.15 32.94 31.75
N LYS A 3 -37.67 32.43 30.60
CA LYS A 3 -36.96 31.13 30.48
C LYS A 3 -36.16 31.08 29.16
N LEU A 4 -34.94 31.62 29.19
CA LEU A 4 -33.90 31.28 28.21
C LEU A 4 -33.30 29.93 28.64
N SER A 5 -33.36 28.91 27.79
CA SER A 5 -32.69 27.62 28.07
C SER A 5 -32.36 26.81 26.81
N MET A 6 -31.22 27.17 26.21
CA MET A 6 -30.22 26.18 25.78
C MET A 6 -30.64 25.12 24.75
N PHE A 7 -30.87 25.54 23.49
CA PHE A 7 -30.71 24.64 22.35
C PHE A 7 -29.20 24.42 22.10
N MET A 8 -28.64 23.37 22.72
CA MET A 8 -27.22 23.06 22.59
C MET A 8 -26.93 22.47 21.20
N LEU A 9 -26.50 23.33 20.28
CA LEU A 9 -26.13 22.94 18.93
C LEU A 9 -24.78 22.21 18.95
N THR A 10 -24.81 20.90 19.19
CA THR A 10 -23.61 20.04 19.19
C THR A 10 -23.02 19.95 17.78
N VAL A 11 -22.08 20.83 17.47
CA VAL A 11 -21.30 20.78 16.23
C VAL A 11 -20.32 19.60 16.31
N CYS A 12 -20.79 18.42 15.88
CA CYS A 12 -19.94 17.26 15.65
C CYS A 12 -19.04 17.53 14.43
N SER A 13 -17.90 18.19 14.66
CA SER A 13 -16.84 18.36 13.66
C SER A 13 -16.22 17.00 13.32
N THR A 14 -16.81 16.29 12.37
CA THR A 14 -16.23 15.09 11.79
C THR A 14 -14.95 15.47 11.07
N ILE A 15 -13.81 15.04 11.63
CA ILE A 15 -12.49 15.30 11.05
C ILE A 15 -12.35 14.41 9.80
N VAL A 16 -12.77 14.94 8.66
CA VAL A 16 -12.54 14.29 7.35
C VAL A 16 -11.05 14.34 7.08
N PHE A 17 -10.36 13.22 7.28
CA PHE A 17 -8.96 13.05 6.91
C PHE A 17 -8.81 13.12 5.39
N ALA A 18 -8.50 14.31 4.88
CA ALA A 18 -8.24 14.53 3.46
C ALA A 18 -7.02 13.69 3.02
N GLN A 19 -7.27 12.66 2.22
CA GLN A 19 -6.24 11.80 1.64
C GLN A 19 -5.29 12.63 0.79
N LYS A 20 -3.98 12.47 0.96
CA LYS A 20 -2.98 13.20 0.18
C LYS A 20 -2.39 12.30 -0.88
N ILE A 21 -2.24 12.85 -2.09
CA ILE A 21 -1.56 12.20 -3.21
C ILE A 21 -0.14 11.70 -2.86
N SER A 22 0.56 12.33 -1.90
CA SER A 22 1.86 11.87 -1.39
C SER A 22 1.85 10.46 -0.81
N ASP A 23 0.70 10.05 -0.26
CA ASP A 23 0.60 8.86 0.60
C ASP A 23 0.39 7.59 -0.25
N TYR A 24 0.21 7.75 -1.56
CA TYR A 24 0.00 6.68 -2.54
C TYR A 24 1.32 6.23 -3.17
N LYS A 25 1.52 4.92 -3.23
CA LYS A 25 2.64 4.25 -3.93
C LYS A 25 2.39 4.12 -5.43
N TYR A 26 1.13 3.90 -5.82
CA TYR A 26 0.74 3.52 -7.18
C TYR A 26 -0.17 4.55 -7.84
N VAL A 27 0.09 4.85 -9.11
CA VAL A 27 -0.74 5.73 -9.95
C VAL A 27 -1.20 4.98 -11.19
N SER A 28 -2.50 4.75 -11.34
CA SER A 28 -3.09 4.24 -12.59
C SER A 28 -3.20 5.37 -13.62
N ILE A 29 -2.76 5.13 -14.85
CA ILE A 29 -2.84 6.09 -15.97
C ILE A 29 -3.67 5.47 -17.10
N PRO A 30 -4.66 6.17 -17.67
CA PRO A 30 -5.45 5.68 -18.80
C PRO A 30 -4.63 5.66 -20.09
N GLU A 31 -5.02 4.83 -21.07
CA GLU A 31 -4.31 4.74 -22.34
C GLU A 31 -4.49 5.97 -23.24
N LYS A 32 -5.58 6.72 -23.05
CA LYS A 32 -5.98 7.93 -23.78
C LYS A 32 -6.68 8.88 -22.80
N PHE A 33 -6.63 10.19 -23.08
CA PHE A 33 -7.33 11.22 -22.31
C PHE A 33 -8.54 11.73 -23.09
N GLU A 34 -9.76 11.44 -22.63
CA GLU A 34 -11.02 11.62 -23.38
C GLU A 34 -11.29 13.06 -23.87
N THR A 35 -10.67 14.06 -23.24
CA THR A 35 -10.84 15.48 -23.59
C THR A 35 -9.90 15.98 -24.69
N PHE A 36 -9.04 15.11 -25.22
CA PHE A 36 -8.11 15.38 -26.32
C PHE A 36 -8.39 14.41 -27.47
N LYS A 37 -8.14 14.87 -28.71
CA LYS A 37 -8.27 14.03 -29.92
C LYS A 37 -7.07 13.06 -30.08
N GLU A 38 -5.92 13.48 -29.57
CA GLU A 38 -4.60 12.86 -29.71
C GLU A 38 -3.87 12.96 -28.35
N ASP A 39 -2.84 12.14 -28.10
CA ASP A 39 -2.12 12.15 -26.82
C ASP A 39 -1.20 13.36 -26.65
N PHE A 40 -0.70 13.97 -27.73
CA PHE A 40 0.29 15.07 -27.68
C PHE A 40 1.51 14.76 -26.78
N GLY A 41 1.90 13.48 -26.70
CA GLY A 41 2.95 12.97 -25.82
C GLY A 41 2.64 13.01 -24.31
N LEU A 42 1.43 13.46 -23.91
CA LEU A 42 1.06 13.73 -22.52
C LEU A 42 1.17 12.50 -21.63
N LYS A 43 0.77 11.31 -22.09
CA LYS A 43 0.89 10.07 -21.30
C LYS A 43 2.35 9.72 -21.02
N ASN A 44 3.21 9.87 -22.02
CA ASN A 44 4.65 9.59 -21.90
C ASN A 44 5.35 10.62 -21.00
N PHE A 45 4.96 11.90 -21.10
CA PHE A 45 5.45 12.96 -20.23
C PHE A 45 5.01 12.75 -18.77
N LEU A 46 3.72 12.48 -18.55
CA LEU A 46 3.13 12.21 -17.24
C LEU A 46 3.82 11.03 -16.55
N THR A 47 3.99 9.92 -17.28
CA THR A 47 4.64 8.70 -16.78
C THR A 47 6.07 8.99 -16.32
N LYS A 48 6.88 9.66 -17.16
CA LYS A 48 8.25 10.04 -16.81
C LYS A 48 8.30 10.93 -15.57
N ALA A 49 7.41 11.92 -15.48
CA ALA A 49 7.38 12.86 -14.36
C ALA A 49 6.91 12.23 -13.03
N LEU A 50 5.95 11.29 -13.07
CA LEU A 50 5.49 10.55 -11.90
C LEU A 50 6.54 9.55 -11.39
N THR A 51 7.21 8.82 -12.28
CA THR A 51 8.35 7.97 -11.93
C THR A 51 9.50 8.78 -11.32
N GLY A 52 9.79 9.97 -11.87
CA GLY A 52 10.74 10.92 -11.27
C GLY A 52 10.33 11.44 -9.89
N LYS A 53 9.03 11.42 -9.57
CA LYS A 53 8.45 11.70 -8.24
C LYS A 53 8.25 10.43 -7.39
N LYS A 54 8.92 9.31 -7.74
CA LYS A 54 8.90 8.01 -7.03
C LYS A 54 7.57 7.23 -7.04
N TYR A 55 6.56 7.66 -7.80
CA TYR A 55 5.34 6.86 -7.98
C TYR A 55 5.59 5.68 -8.92
N ILE A 56 4.96 4.55 -8.67
CA ILE A 56 4.93 3.43 -9.62
C ILE A 56 3.69 3.56 -10.49
N THR A 57 3.88 3.77 -11.79
CA THR A 57 2.80 3.93 -12.76
C THR A 57 2.25 2.58 -13.21
N LEU A 58 0.93 2.41 -13.14
CA LEU A 58 0.21 1.21 -13.54
C LEU A 58 -0.66 1.48 -14.79
N PRO A 59 -0.89 0.48 -15.67
CA PRO A 59 -1.86 0.58 -16.75
C PRO A 59 -3.29 0.59 -16.17
N LEU A 60 -4.29 0.99 -16.97
CA LEU A 60 -5.69 0.94 -16.54
C LEU A 60 -6.21 -0.49 -16.28
N ILE A 61 -5.62 -1.49 -16.96
CA ILE A 61 -6.00 -2.91 -16.85
C ILE A 61 -5.48 -3.49 -15.53
N LYS A 62 -6.40 -3.74 -14.59
CA LYS A 62 -6.11 -4.24 -13.23
C LYS A 62 -5.43 -5.61 -13.21
N ASP A 63 -5.66 -6.45 -14.21
CA ASP A 63 -5.05 -7.78 -14.29
C ASP A 63 -3.52 -7.73 -14.48
N ASN A 64 -3.00 -6.59 -14.96
CA ASN A 64 -1.56 -6.34 -15.10
C ASN A 64 -0.95 -5.63 -13.87
N TRP A 65 -1.71 -5.40 -12.81
CA TRP A 65 -1.22 -4.77 -11.57
C TRP A 65 -0.41 -5.75 -10.70
N PRO A 66 0.58 -5.26 -9.92
CA PRO A 66 1.25 -6.07 -8.91
C PRO A 66 0.27 -6.47 -7.79
N THR A 67 0.54 -7.58 -7.13
CA THR A 67 -0.39 -8.23 -6.19
C THR A 67 -0.79 -7.33 -5.01
N ASP A 68 0.10 -6.47 -4.52
CA ASP A 68 -0.22 -5.52 -3.44
C ASP A 68 -1.15 -4.37 -3.88
N ALA A 69 -1.08 -3.96 -5.15
CA ALA A 69 -2.03 -3.02 -5.76
C ALA A 69 -3.38 -3.67 -6.10
N LYS A 70 -3.41 -4.98 -6.42
CA LYS A 70 -4.64 -5.75 -6.62
C LYS A 70 -5.38 -5.97 -5.30
N ASN A 71 -4.67 -6.46 -4.28
CA ASN A 71 -5.25 -6.82 -2.99
C ASN A 71 -5.78 -5.60 -2.22
N ASN A 72 -5.24 -4.41 -2.47
CA ASN A 72 -5.82 -3.16 -1.98
C ASN A 72 -5.80 -2.10 -3.09
N TYR A 73 -6.88 -2.09 -3.88
CA TYR A 73 -7.11 -1.11 -4.95
C TYR A 73 -7.16 0.35 -4.45
N CYS A 74 -7.39 0.59 -3.16
CA CYS A 74 -7.32 1.92 -2.54
C CYS A 74 -5.91 2.41 -2.24
N ASN A 75 -4.88 1.58 -2.43
CA ASN A 75 -3.49 2.02 -2.49
C ASN A 75 -3.09 2.56 -3.88
N VAL A 76 -4.02 2.56 -4.84
CA VAL A 76 -3.84 3.08 -6.20
C VAL A 76 -4.69 4.33 -6.40
N VAL A 77 -4.07 5.43 -6.82
CA VAL A 77 -4.76 6.65 -7.24
C VAL A 77 -4.92 6.64 -8.77
N SER A 78 -6.05 7.10 -9.28
CA SER A 78 -6.27 7.28 -10.72
C SER A 78 -5.84 8.68 -11.15
N ALA A 79 -4.97 8.81 -12.16
CA ALA A 79 -4.55 10.08 -12.73
C ALA A 79 -5.18 10.31 -14.11
N ASN A 80 -5.77 11.49 -14.32
CA ASN A 80 -6.37 11.90 -15.59
C ASN A 80 -5.90 13.32 -15.99
N ILE A 81 -5.95 13.63 -17.28
CA ILE A 81 -5.66 14.97 -17.83
C ILE A 81 -6.90 15.47 -18.57
N LEU A 82 -7.36 16.67 -18.21
CA LEU A 82 -8.52 17.34 -18.78
C LEU A 82 -8.10 18.63 -19.52
N ASN A 83 -8.63 18.85 -20.71
CA ASN A 83 -8.40 20.04 -21.52
C ASN A 83 -9.14 21.28 -20.95
N ASP A 84 -8.40 22.30 -20.47
CA ASP A 84 -8.98 23.55 -19.93
C ASP A 84 -9.16 24.56 -21.08
N LYS A 85 -10.27 24.44 -21.81
CA LYS A 85 -10.55 25.18 -23.06
C LYS A 85 -10.13 26.66 -22.99
N SER A 86 -9.28 27.09 -23.92
CA SER A 86 -8.86 28.49 -24.06
C SER A 86 -8.55 28.85 -25.51
N LEU A 87 -8.75 30.12 -25.89
CA LEU A 87 -8.65 30.58 -27.28
C LEU A 87 -7.22 30.99 -27.70
N PHE A 88 -6.35 31.28 -26.74
CA PHE A 88 -5.04 31.92 -27.00
C PHE A 88 -3.85 31.23 -26.32
N LYS A 89 -4.09 30.14 -25.58
CA LYS A 89 -3.09 29.45 -24.75
C LYS A 89 -3.41 27.96 -24.66
N ASN A 90 -2.38 27.13 -24.70
CA ASN A 90 -2.53 25.72 -24.34
C ASN A 90 -2.69 25.61 -22.82
N LYS A 91 -3.70 24.88 -22.36
CA LYS A 91 -3.96 24.68 -20.94
C LYS A 91 -4.55 23.30 -20.66
N LEU A 92 -4.32 22.82 -19.45
CA LEU A 92 -4.90 21.57 -18.97
C LEU A 92 -5.02 21.55 -17.44
N ILE A 93 -5.76 20.55 -16.98
CA ILE A 93 -5.95 20.18 -15.59
C ILE A 93 -5.42 18.76 -15.42
N ILE A 94 -4.49 18.53 -14.50
CA ILE A 94 -4.19 17.18 -14.01
C ILE A 94 -5.04 16.92 -12.77
N GLN A 95 -5.74 15.79 -12.75
CA GLN A 95 -6.66 15.39 -11.70
C GLN A 95 -6.28 14.00 -11.16
N PHE A 96 -6.18 13.88 -9.84
CA PHE A 96 -5.92 12.64 -9.13
C PHE A 96 -7.14 12.26 -8.30
N LYS A 97 -7.59 11.01 -8.43
CA LYS A 97 -8.79 10.48 -7.77
C LYS A 97 -8.48 9.24 -6.93
N ASP A 98 -9.06 9.16 -5.74
CA ASP A 98 -9.02 7.96 -4.91
C ASP A 98 -9.82 6.80 -5.56
N CYS A 99 -9.81 5.65 -4.89
CA CYS A 99 -10.56 4.47 -5.31
C CYS A 99 -12.09 4.61 -5.26
N ASN A 100 -12.61 5.67 -4.65
CA ASN A 100 -14.03 6.02 -4.56
C ASN A 100 -14.43 7.11 -5.58
N ASN A 101 -13.49 7.50 -6.46
CA ASN A 101 -13.59 8.61 -7.43
C ASN A 101 -13.61 10.03 -6.85
N ASN A 102 -13.29 10.23 -5.56
CA ASN A 102 -13.08 11.54 -4.94
C ASN A 102 -11.79 12.17 -5.48
N THR A 103 -11.83 13.43 -5.91
CA THR A 103 -10.63 14.16 -6.35
C THR A 103 -9.78 14.56 -5.14
N ILE A 104 -8.60 13.95 -4.99
CA ILE A 104 -7.65 14.21 -3.88
C ILE A 104 -6.59 15.26 -4.21
N LEU A 105 -6.32 15.49 -5.50
CA LEU A 105 -5.56 16.64 -5.98
C LEU A 105 -6.06 17.05 -7.36
N GLU A 106 -6.27 18.35 -7.56
CA GLU A 106 -6.42 18.96 -8.87
C GLU A 106 -5.39 20.08 -9.04
N SER A 107 -4.73 20.14 -10.20
CA SER A 107 -3.78 21.20 -10.53
C SER A 107 -3.92 21.64 -11.98
N LYS A 108 -3.87 22.95 -12.21
CA LYS A 108 -4.00 23.55 -13.54
C LYS A 108 -2.65 24.09 -14.01
N GLY A 109 -2.38 23.96 -15.30
CA GLY A 109 -1.18 24.51 -15.95
C GLY A 109 -1.50 25.12 -17.31
N SER A 110 -0.65 26.04 -17.76
CA SER A 110 -0.88 26.80 -18.99
C SER A 110 0.42 27.24 -19.65
N SER A 111 0.54 27.03 -20.96
CA SER A 111 1.65 27.57 -21.75
C SER A 111 1.21 28.68 -22.70
N ASN A 112 2.16 29.54 -23.06
CA ASN A 112 2.00 30.55 -24.12
C ASN A 112 2.49 30.04 -25.49
N ILE A 113 3.14 28.87 -25.53
CA ILE A 113 3.50 28.15 -26.76
C ILE A 113 2.19 27.76 -27.46
N LYS A 114 2.11 27.99 -28.77
CA LYS A 114 0.87 27.80 -29.56
C LYS A 114 0.75 26.38 -30.09
N GLU A 115 1.90 25.82 -30.44
CA GLU A 115 2.17 24.49 -30.93
C GLU A 115 1.63 23.48 -29.90
N PHE A 116 0.62 22.68 -30.28
CA PHE A 116 -0.17 21.91 -29.33
C PHE A 116 0.66 20.91 -28.51
N GLU A 117 1.59 20.19 -29.13
CA GLU A 117 2.41 19.19 -28.42
C GLU A 117 3.33 19.84 -27.38
N GLU A 118 4.17 20.79 -27.79
CA GLU A 118 5.07 21.50 -26.87
C GLU A 118 4.31 22.30 -25.80
N GLY A 119 3.25 23.00 -26.19
CA GLY A 119 2.47 23.84 -25.29
C GLY A 119 1.63 23.05 -24.29
N LEU A 120 1.13 21.86 -24.65
CA LEU A 120 0.45 20.98 -23.69
C LEU A 120 1.45 20.26 -22.78
N GLN A 121 2.64 19.88 -23.26
CA GLN A 121 3.69 19.32 -22.41
C GLN A 121 4.25 20.36 -21.40
N ASP A 122 4.43 21.62 -21.80
CA ASP A 122 4.80 22.70 -20.87
C ASP A 122 3.67 23.04 -19.89
N ALA A 123 2.41 23.04 -20.34
CA ALA A 123 1.26 23.16 -19.43
C ALA A 123 1.22 22.01 -18.40
N LEU A 124 1.49 20.77 -18.83
CA LEU A 124 1.59 19.60 -17.93
C LEU A 124 2.75 19.74 -16.95
N LYS A 125 3.92 20.18 -17.40
CA LYS A 125 5.09 20.50 -16.57
C LYS A 125 4.75 21.48 -15.45
N GLN A 126 4.02 22.56 -15.75
CA GLN A 126 3.57 23.52 -14.74
C GLN A 126 2.54 22.91 -13.77
N ALA A 127 1.56 22.17 -14.27
CA ALA A 127 0.55 21.52 -13.42
C ALA A 127 1.18 20.53 -12.42
N LEU A 128 2.20 19.79 -12.86
CA LEU A 128 2.96 18.82 -12.08
C LEU A 128 3.85 19.42 -10.97
N ILE A 129 4.04 20.74 -10.91
CA ILE A 129 4.77 21.40 -9.80
C ILE A 129 4.05 21.15 -8.47
N ARG A 130 2.71 21.14 -8.46
CA ARG A 130 1.90 20.91 -7.25
C ARG A 130 1.79 19.44 -6.82
N VAL A 131 2.28 18.50 -7.62
CA VAL A 131 2.29 17.07 -7.26
C VAL A 131 3.52 16.81 -6.38
N PRO A 132 3.37 16.38 -5.11
CA PRO A 132 4.50 16.06 -4.24
C PRO A 132 5.21 14.79 -4.70
N VAL A 133 6.39 14.53 -4.11
CA VAL A 133 7.06 13.23 -4.25
C VAL A 133 6.29 12.17 -3.43
N SER A 134 6.17 10.95 -3.96
CA SER A 134 5.58 9.82 -3.25
C SER A 134 6.38 9.51 -1.98
N ASN A 135 5.68 9.48 -0.86
CA ASN A 135 6.17 9.09 0.46
C ASN A 135 5.04 8.29 1.15
N PRO A 136 4.81 7.02 0.73
CA PRO A 136 3.70 6.24 1.22
C PRO A 136 3.94 5.89 2.69
N VAL A 137 3.21 6.58 3.57
CA VAL A 137 3.06 6.19 4.97
C VAL A 137 2.41 4.81 5.00
N ALA A 138 2.81 3.95 5.92
CA ALA A 138 2.14 2.68 6.13
C ALA A 138 0.69 2.94 6.56
N ILE A 139 -0.25 2.83 5.61
CA ILE A 139 -1.67 3.03 5.86
C ILE A 139 -2.13 1.87 6.76
N LEU A 140 -2.18 2.14 8.06
CA LEU A 140 -2.80 1.24 9.02
C LEU A 140 -4.23 0.95 8.53
N PRO A 141 -4.67 -0.31 8.48
CA PRO A 141 -6.06 -0.61 8.16
C PRO A 141 -6.94 0.14 9.16
N ALA A 142 -7.90 0.91 8.66
CA ALA A 142 -8.84 1.63 9.51
C ALA A 142 -9.51 0.61 10.46
N SER A 143 -9.51 0.90 11.76
CA SER A 143 -10.01 -0.05 12.76
C SER A 143 -11.53 -0.20 12.62
N ASN A 144 -11.95 -1.22 11.88
CA ASN A 144 -13.32 -1.69 11.89
C ASN A 144 -13.61 -2.27 13.28
N ASN A 145 -14.18 -1.43 14.14
CA ASN A 145 -14.75 -1.83 15.42
C ASN A 145 -15.91 -2.81 15.17
N VAL A 146 -15.61 -4.09 15.03
CA VAL A 146 -16.58 -5.18 15.08
C VAL A 146 -16.51 -5.76 16.48
N VAL A 147 -17.55 -5.51 17.26
CA VAL A 147 -17.69 -6.02 18.63
C VAL A 147 -17.77 -7.55 18.58
N GLN A 148 -16.93 -8.22 19.38
CA GLN A 148 -16.91 -9.67 19.52
C GLN A 148 -17.99 -10.16 20.50
N GLN A 149 -18.31 -11.46 20.45
CA GLN A 149 -19.29 -12.19 21.29
C GLN A 149 -20.79 -11.93 20.97
N THR A 150 -21.70 -12.93 20.98
CA THR A 150 -21.59 -14.39 21.24
C THR A 150 -22.66 -15.18 20.50
N SER A 151 -22.39 -16.44 20.09
CA SER A 151 -23.36 -17.56 19.98
C SER A 151 -22.60 -18.88 19.73
N SER A 152 -23.20 -20.03 20.09
CA SER A 152 -22.57 -21.37 20.11
C SER A 152 -23.32 -22.40 19.25
N ASP A 153 -22.73 -23.59 19.10
CA ASP A 153 -23.31 -24.87 18.63
C ASP A 153 -23.66 -24.97 17.11
N ASN A 154 -22.95 -25.81 16.33
CA ASN A 154 -23.06 -27.29 16.15
C ASN A 154 -24.21 -27.70 15.18
N ILE A 155 -24.09 -28.66 14.24
CA ILE A 155 -23.07 -29.70 13.98
C ILE A 155 -23.08 -30.19 12.49
N SER A 156 -22.02 -30.87 12.05
CA SER A 156 -21.90 -31.83 10.91
C SER A 156 -21.61 -31.39 9.45
N SER A 157 -20.42 -31.84 8.99
CA SER A 157 -20.17 -32.74 7.83
C SER A 157 -20.60 -32.38 6.39
N ALA A 158 -19.80 -32.62 5.34
CA ALA A 158 -18.37 -32.94 5.12
C ALA A 158 -18.10 -32.82 3.58
N SER A 159 -16.93 -32.91 2.94
CA SER A 159 -15.52 -33.28 3.22
C SER A 159 -14.60 -32.33 2.36
N THR A 160 -13.33 -32.51 1.98
CA THR A 160 -12.28 -33.56 2.04
C THR A 160 -10.89 -32.90 1.92
N GLU A 161 -9.89 -33.33 2.70
CA GLU A 161 -8.42 -33.08 2.53
C GLU A 161 -7.91 -31.60 2.47
N SER A 162 -6.70 -31.23 2.94
CA SER A 162 -5.59 -32.03 3.49
C SER A 162 -4.80 -31.29 4.58
N ALA A 163 -4.20 -32.07 5.49
CA ALA A 163 -3.06 -31.74 6.37
C ALA A 163 -2.95 -30.33 7.02
N THR A 164 -3.66 -30.12 8.13
CA THR A 164 -3.25 -29.17 9.18
C THR A 164 -2.50 -29.88 10.30
N THR A 165 -1.59 -29.15 10.95
CA THR A 165 -1.01 -29.48 12.28
C THR A 165 -0.58 -28.15 12.93
N PRO A 166 -0.43 -28.07 14.27
CA PRO A 166 -1.13 -27.07 15.06
C PRO A 166 -0.54 -25.66 14.94
N GLU A 167 -1.38 -24.65 15.11
CA GLU A 167 -0.95 -23.27 15.32
C GLU A 167 -0.38 -23.08 16.74
N ALA A 168 0.80 -23.66 16.99
CA ALA A 168 1.66 -23.23 18.07
C ALA A 168 2.00 -21.74 17.83
N SER A 169 1.40 -20.86 18.62
CA SER A 169 1.64 -19.42 18.50
C SER A 169 2.98 -19.00 19.12
N ASN A 170 3.62 -19.85 19.91
CA ASN A 170 4.89 -19.58 20.58
C ASN A 170 5.98 -20.54 20.10
N TYR A 171 7.19 -20.01 19.95
CA TYR A 171 8.38 -20.75 19.54
C TYR A 171 9.58 -20.35 20.40
N SER A 172 10.54 -21.26 20.56
CA SER A 172 11.72 -21.07 21.42
C SER A 172 12.97 -21.75 20.88
N ASN A 173 14.13 -21.10 21.04
CA ASN A 173 15.45 -21.71 20.87
C ASN A 173 16.15 -21.97 22.24
N GLY A 174 15.41 -21.95 23.34
CA GLY A 174 15.94 -22.07 24.70
C GLY A 174 16.62 -20.83 25.27
N LYS A 175 16.99 -19.84 24.43
CA LYS A 175 17.55 -18.54 24.82
C LYS A 175 16.53 -17.40 24.69
N LEU A 176 15.64 -17.51 23.72
CA LEU A 176 14.62 -16.54 23.34
C LEU A 176 13.28 -17.26 23.18
N ASP A 177 12.23 -16.66 23.75
CA ASP A 177 10.85 -17.02 23.51
C ASP A 177 10.20 -15.95 22.62
N LEU A 178 9.61 -16.40 21.51
CA LEU A 178 9.10 -15.55 20.43
C LEU A 178 7.70 -16.02 20.01
N GLN A 179 6.77 -15.08 19.88
CA GLN A 179 5.45 -15.35 19.34
C GLN A 179 5.49 -15.29 17.81
N LYS A 180 4.97 -16.31 17.12
CA LYS A 180 4.66 -16.25 15.70
C LYS A 180 3.34 -15.52 15.52
N ILE A 181 3.39 -14.38 14.82
CA ILE A 181 2.21 -13.60 14.47
C ILE A 181 2.10 -13.58 12.94
N GLN A 182 1.04 -14.20 12.41
CA GLN A 182 0.73 -14.14 10.99
C GLN A 182 0.19 -12.72 10.67
N LEU A 183 0.76 -12.05 9.65
CA LEU A 183 0.32 -10.72 9.23
C LEU A 183 -0.57 -10.80 7.99
N ASP A 184 -0.18 -11.66 7.03
CA ASP A 184 -0.96 -12.02 5.85
C ASP A 184 -0.56 -13.45 5.40
N PRO A 185 -1.24 -14.09 4.42
CA PRO A 185 -0.93 -15.46 4.00
C PRO A 185 0.52 -15.68 3.51
N ASN A 186 1.21 -14.62 3.10
CA ASN A 186 2.59 -14.64 2.61
C ASN A 186 3.58 -13.96 3.55
N GLN A 187 3.16 -13.41 4.69
CA GLN A 187 4.05 -12.76 5.65
C GLN A 187 3.69 -13.08 7.11
N PHE A 188 4.69 -13.49 7.89
CA PHE A 188 4.58 -13.60 9.35
C PHE A 188 5.80 -12.98 10.03
N ILE A 189 5.69 -12.73 11.34
CA ILE A 189 6.79 -12.24 12.17
C ILE A 189 7.02 -13.17 13.35
N LEU A 190 8.26 -13.22 13.83
CA LEU A 190 8.59 -13.63 15.18
C LEU A 190 8.80 -12.37 16.03
N ALA A 191 8.05 -12.23 17.11
CA ALA A 191 8.09 -11.07 18.00
C ALA A 191 8.34 -11.50 19.45
N LYS A 192 9.20 -10.76 20.17
CA LYS A 192 9.37 -10.96 21.61
C LYS A 192 8.29 -10.18 22.36
N SER A 193 7.63 -10.80 23.34
CA SER A 193 6.63 -10.12 24.17
C SER A 193 7.24 -8.86 24.83
N GLY A 194 6.50 -7.75 24.79
CA GLY A 194 6.95 -6.44 25.25
C GLY A 194 7.87 -5.66 24.30
N SER A 195 8.25 -6.21 23.13
CA SER A 195 9.03 -5.50 22.12
C SER A 195 8.15 -4.84 21.05
N SER A 196 8.36 -3.55 20.79
CA SER A 196 7.75 -2.85 19.63
C SER A 196 8.44 -3.17 18.30
N VAL A 197 9.57 -3.88 18.31
CA VAL A 197 10.33 -4.31 17.13
C VAL A 197 10.27 -5.83 17.01
N PRO A 198 9.87 -6.41 15.86
CA PRO A 198 9.92 -7.86 15.66
C PRO A 198 11.37 -8.34 15.61
N PHE A 199 11.62 -9.55 16.11
CA PHE A 199 12.94 -10.20 16.04
C PHE A 199 13.30 -10.56 14.59
N ALA A 200 12.33 -11.10 13.85
CA ALA A 200 12.49 -11.48 12.45
C ALA A 200 11.15 -11.36 11.70
N VAL A 201 11.23 -10.97 10.42
CA VAL A 201 10.09 -10.80 9.51
C VAL A 201 10.26 -11.72 8.31
N PHE A 202 9.36 -12.70 8.15
CA PHE A 202 9.42 -13.76 7.16
C PHE A 202 8.46 -13.47 6.02
N ARG A 203 8.94 -13.51 4.77
CA ARG A 203 8.15 -13.34 3.55
C ARG A 203 8.28 -14.57 2.64
N SER A 204 7.15 -15.16 2.26
CA SER A 204 7.10 -16.34 1.38
C SER A 204 7.83 -16.08 0.07
N THR A 205 8.64 -17.05 -0.36
CA THR A 205 9.25 -17.05 -1.70
C THR A 205 8.39 -17.87 -2.67
N SER A 206 8.82 -17.99 -3.92
CA SER A 206 8.25 -18.95 -4.88
C SER A 206 8.49 -20.42 -4.53
N LYS A 207 9.30 -20.72 -3.50
CA LYS A 207 9.52 -22.06 -2.98
C LYS A 207 8.77 -22.23 -1.65
N ASN A 208 7.84 -23.18 -1.61
CA ASN A 208 7.09 -23.52 -0.41
C ASN A 208 8.02 -23.78 0.79
N SER A 209 7.57 -23.34 1.97
CA SER A 209 8.32 -23.41 3.24
C SER A 209 9.66 -22.68 3.28
N VAL A 210 10.00 -21.84 2.29
CA VAL A 210 11.22 -21.02 2.28
C VAL A 210 10.87 -19.53 2.19
N PHE A 211 11.51 -18.73 3.04
CA PHE A 211 11.21 -17.33 3.28
C PHE A 211 12.45 -16.45 3.13
N ILE A 212 12.26 -15.25 2.57
CA ILE A 212 13.20 -14.15 2.77
C ILE A 212 12.92 -13.60 4.16
N VAL A 213 13.94 -13.59 5.02
CA VAL A 213 13.87 -13.10 6.40
C VAL A 213 14.58 -11.76 6.50
N LYS A 214 13.91 -10.77 7.09
CA LYS A 214 14.55 -9.53 7.55
C LYS A 214 14.67 -9.55 9.07
N LEU A 215 15.88 -9.42 9.58
CA LEU A 215 16.17 -9.41 11.02
C LEU A 215 15.97 -8.02 11.64
N ALA A 216 15.92 -7.94 12.97
CA ALA A 216 15.69 -6.70 13.73
C ALA A 216 16.77 -5.61 13.50
N ASP A 217 18.00 -6.00 13.14
CA ASP A 217 19.08 -5.09 12.75
C ASP A 217 18.92 -4.49 11.34
N GLY A 218 17.93 -4.98 10.59
CA GLY A 218 17.63 -4.58 9.22
C GLY A 218 18.34 -5.41 8.14
N SER A 219 19.19 -6.36 8.50
CA SER A 219 19.83 -7.30 7.56
C SER A 219 18.83 -8.28 6.95
N ALA A 220 19.21 -8.90 5.84
CA ALA A 220 18.38 -9.85 5.10
C ALA A 220 19.10 -11.20 4.96
N THR A 221 18.35 -12.28 5.18
CA THR A 221 18.83 -13.67 5.10
C THR A 221 17.69 -14.61 4.67
N ILE A 222 17.91 -15.93 4.73
CA ILE A 222 16.91 -16.98 4.46
C ILE A 222 16.46 -17.61 5.78
N GLY A 223 15.18 -17.99 5.82
CA GLY A 223 14.63 -18.88 6.84
C GLY A 223 13.63 -19.86 6.22
N TYR A 224 13.34 -20.95 6.91
CA TYR A 224 12.49 -22.02 6.38
C TYR A 224 11.83 -22.84 7.48
N PHE A 225 10.80 -23.61 7.13
CA PHE A 225 10.22 -24.61 8.04
C PHE A 225 10.94 -25.95 7.90
N GLU A 226 11.38 -26.53 9.02
CA GLU A 226 12.08 -27.83 9.08
C GLU A 226 11.50 -28.66 10.23
N ASN A 227 10.78 -29.74 9.91
CA ASN A 227 10.12 -30.62 10.89
C ASN A 227 9.21 -29.88 11.90
N GLY A 228 8.48 -28.85 11.44
CA GLY A 228 7.61 -28.01 12.26
C GLY A 228 8.31 -26.86 13.00
N ASN A 229 9.64 -26.85 13.04
CA ASN A 229 10.44 -25.76 13.59
C ASN A 229 10.58 -24.61 12.58
N ILE A 230 10.75 -23.39 13.08
CA ILE A 230 11.20 -22.26 12.28
C ILE A 230 12.72 -22.20 12.34
N VAL A 231 13.37 -22.23 11.18
CA VAL A 231 14.82 -22.16 11.03
C VAL A 231 15.20 -20.81 10.41
N ILE A 232 16.28 -20.20 10.90
CA ILE A 232 16.88 -19.00 10.30
C ILE A 232 18.39 -19.22 10.16
N ASP A 233 18.92 -18.93 8.98
CA ASP A 233 20.35 -18.91 8.72
C ASP A 233 20.91 -17.53 9.12
N ILE A 234 21.53 -17.41 10.29
CA ILE A 234 22.04 -16.12 10.81
C ILE A 234 23.46 -15.87 10.27
N PRO A 235 23.70 -14.80 9.51
CA PRO A 235 25.03 -14.49 8.98
C PRO A 235 26.04 -14.21 10.10
N GLN A 236 27.25 -14.73 9.95
CA GLN A 236 28.35 -14.62 10.91
C GLN A 236 29.45 -13.69 10.38
N ALA A 237 30.27 -13.15 11.29
CA ALA A 237 31.35 -12.21 10.96
C ALA A 237 32.48 -12.82 10.09
N ASP A 238 32.54 -14.15 9.97
CA ASP A 238 33.48 -14.87 9.09
C ASP A 238 32.88 -15.19 7.70
N GLY A 239 31.69 -14.66 7.39
CA GLY A 239 30.99 -14.88 6.12
C GLY A 239 30.22 -16.20 6.03
N LYS A 240 30.21 -17.03 7.08
CA LYS A 240 29.37 -18.24 7.16
C LYS A 240 27.96 -17.89 7.68
N TYR A 241 27.10 -18.90 7.72
CA TYR A 241 25.77 -18.82 8.33
C TYR A 241 25.68 -19.85 9.45
N ALA A 242 25.05 -19.45 10.57
CA ALA A 242 24.76 -20.33 11.70
C ALA A 242 23.25 -20.59 11.77
N LYS A 243 22.86 -21.86 11.89
CA LYS A 243 21.46 -22.26 11.99
C LYS A 243 20.92 -21.98 13.39
N GLU A 244 20.02 -21.00 13.54
CA GLU A 244 19.19 -20.84 14.73
C GLU A 244 17.84 -21.54 14.50
N VAL A 245 17.43 -22.38 15.45
CA VAL A 245 16.23 -23.24 15.35
C VAL A 245 15.27 -22.89 16.47
N PHE A 246 14.06 -22.51 16.10
CA PHE A 246 12.97 -22.17 17.02
C PHE A 246 11.91 -23.28 16.95
N THR A 247 11.79 -24.04 18.03
CA THR A 247 10.83 -25.14 18.19
C THR A 247 9.53 -24.63 18.80
N ALA A 248 8.40 -25.16 18.35
CA ALA A 248 7.08 -24.86 18.89
C ALA A 248 6.98 -25.18 20.39
N LYS A 249 6.30 -24.32 21.16
CA LYS A 249 5.94 -24.51 22.58
C LYS A 249 4.42 -24.58 22.75
#